data_AF-A0A3L7ST85-F1
#
_entry.id   AF-A0A3L7ST85-F1
#
_cell.length_a   1.000
_cell.length_b   1.000
_cell.length_c   1.000
_cell.angle_alpha   90.00
_cell.angle_beta   90.00
_cell.angle_gamma   90.00
#
_symmetry.space_group_name_H-M   'P 1'
#
loop_
_entity.id
_entity.type
_entity.pdbx_description
1 polymer ?
#
loop_
_entity_poly.entity_id
_entity_poly.type
_entity_poly.pdbx_seq_one_letter_code
_entity_poly.pdbx_strand_id
1 'polypeptide(L)'
;MTTSAWLQLLPNLPQSWKESLVVKTISGTELSVQSIVRIDELFVVIRGRVAGTTEQGQVYFVPTDRIETICIQRPPKEDEMQKVLNEMFGLPVSIAPAVIEKTSDNLRATTIMRLSPEAHERLKSLSAASKQANPPTP
;
A
#
# COMPACT_ATOMS: atom_id res chain seq x y z
N MET A 1 -1.40 24.01 -7.19
CA MET A 1 -2.75 23.44 -7.00
C MET A 1 -2.61 21.93 -7.14
N THR A 2 -2.71 21.17 -6.05
CA THR A 2 -2.74 19.70 -6.12
C THR A 2 -4.10 19.26 -6.63
N THR A 3 -4.15 18.67 -7.82
CA THR A 3 -5.38 18.06 -8.36
C THR A 3 -5.86 16.99 -7.37
N SER A 4 -7.12 17.07 -6.93
CA SER A 4 -7.69 16.08 -6.01
C SER A 4 -7.63 14.68 -6.66
N ALA A 5 -7.20 13.68 -5.90
CA ALA A 5 -7.12 12.29 -6.36
C ALA A 5 -8.47 11.79 -6.91
N TRP A 6 -9.58 12.32 -6.38
CA TRP A 6 -10.93 11.98 -6.82
C TRP A 6 -11.24 12.48 -8.25
N LEU A 7 -10.63 13.58 -8.69
CA LEU A 7 -10.79 14.10 -10.06
C LEU A 7 -10.12 13.20 -11.09
N GLN A 8 -9.08 12.46 -10.69
CA GLN A 8 -8.43 11.49 -11.55
C GLN A 8 -9.16 10.15 -11.52
N LEU A 9 -9.69 9.74 -10.36
CA LEU A 9 -10.36 8.46 -10.20
C LEU A 9 -11.76 8.43 -10.81
N LEU A 10 -12.63 9.36 -10.40
CA LEU A 10 -14.07 9.30 -10.69
C LEU A 10 -14.41 9.28 -12.19
N PRO A 11 -13.77 10.06 -13.07
CA PRO A 11 -14.07 10.00 -14.50
C PRO A 11 -13.79 8.63 -15.11
N ASN A 12 -12.73 7.97 -14.66
CA ASN A 12 -12.21 6.72 -15.24
C ASN A 12 -12.92 5.45 -14.76
N LEU A 13 -13.70 5.53 -13.67
CA LEU A 13 -14.46 4.37 -13.19
C LEU A 13 -15.54 3.92 -14.19
N PRO A 14 -15.76 2.60 -14.36
CA PRO A 14 -16.89 2.09 -15.12
C PRO A 14 -18.23 2.62 -14.61
N GLN A 15 -19.19 2.80 -15.53
CA GLN A 15 -20.52 3.30 -15.17
C GLN A 15 -21.22 2.39 -14.15
N SER A 16 -21.12 1.07 -14.31
CA SER A 16 -21.68 0.09 -13.38
C SER A 16 -21.15 0.24 -11.95
N TRP A 17 -19.89 0.67 -11.79
CA TRP A 17 -19.28 0.88 -10.48
C TRP A 17 -19.70 2.20 -9.88
N LYS A 18 -19.81 3.26 -10.70
CA LYS A 18 -20.26 4.61 -10.28
C LYS A 18 -21.63 4.58 -9.58
N GLU A 19 -22.54 3.73 -10.03
CA GLU A 19 -23.90 3.57 -9.48
C GLU A 19 -23.95 2.68 -8.22
N SER A 20 -22.82 2.07 -7.84
CA SER A 20 -22.67 1.22 -6.66
C SER A 20 -21.78 1.89 -5.61
N LEU A 21 -21.38 3.15 -5.81
CA LEU A 21 -20.49 3.84 -4.90
C LEU A 21 -21.21 4.29 -3.63
N VAL A 22 -20.49 4.28 -2.52
CA VAL A 22 -20.80 5.06 -1.33
C VAL A 22 -19.67 6.06 -1.13
N VAL A 23 -20.04 7.33 -1.02
CA VAL A 23 -19.11 8.42 -0.71
C VAL A 23 -19.23 8.73 0.77
N LYS A 24 -18.12 8.61 1.50
CA LYS A 24 -18.03 9.02 2.90
C LYS A 24 -17.31 10.34 2.99
N THR A 25 -17.92 11.29 3.69
CA THR A 25 -17.33 12.61 3.95
C THR A 25 -16.57 12.61 5.27
N ILE A 26 -15.67 13.59 5.45
CA ILE A 26 -14.89 13.73 6.70
C ILE A 26 -15.75 13.97 7.95
N SER A 27 -17.00 14.42 7.78
CA SER A 27 -17.97 14.55 8.89
C SER A 27 -18.63 13.23 9.26
N GLY A 28 -18.31 12.14 8.56
CA GLY A 28 -18.93 10.83 8.74
C GLY A 28 -20.24 10.65 7.97
N THR A 29 -20.69 11.62 7.18
CA THR A 29 -21.88 11.45 6.33
C THR A 29 -21.57 10.48 5.20
N GLU A 30 -22.39 9.44 5.07
CA GLU A 30 -22.31 8.45 4.00
C GLU A 30 -23.44 8.68 2.98
N LEU A 31 -23.06 8.78 1.70
CA LEU A 31 -23.95 9.01 0.57
C LEU A 31 -23.92 7.80 -0.35
N SER A 32 -25.04 7.07 -0.44
CA SER A 32 -25.21 6.05 -1.48
C SER A 32 -25.44 6.76 -2.83
N VAL A 33 -24.54 6.53 -3.78
CA VAL A 33 -24.58 7.13 -5.11
C VAL A 33 -25.58 6.37 -5.98
N GLN A 34 -26.55 7.08 -6.53
CA GLN A 34 -27.40 6.57 -7.61
C GLN A 34 -26.82 6.95 -8.98
N SER A 35 -26.29 8.17 -9.11
CA SER A 35 -25.56 8.61 -10.30
C SER A 35 -24.68 9.81 -9.97
N ILE A 36 -23.57 9.95 -10.69
CA ILE A 36 -22.74 11.15 -10.68
C ILE A 36 -23.22 12.05 -11.81
N VAL A 37 -23.73 13.24 -11.46
CA VAL A 37 -24.28 14.20 -12.42
C VAL A 37 -23.17 15.06 -13.04
N ARG A 38 -22.17 15.43 -12.23
CA ARG A 38 -21.05 16.26 -12.66
C ARG A 38 -19.82 16.02 -11.77
N ILE A 39 -18.65 16.07 -12.40
CA ILE A 39 -17.36 16.11 -11.72
C ILE A 39 -16.74 17.46 -12.08
N ASP A 40 -16.41 18.25 -11.08
CA ASP A 40 -15.80 19.57 -11.21
C ASP A 40 -14.63 19.66 -10.22
N GLU A 41 -13.72 20.63 -10.38
CA GLU A 41 -12.47 20.67 -9.60
C GLU A 41 -12.73 20.80 -8.09
N LEU A 42 -13.74 21.60 -7.74
CA LEU A 42 -14.06 21.93 -6.35
C LEU A 42 -15.14 21.05 -5.74
N PHE A 43 -15.97 20.40 -6.56
CA PHE A 43 -17.12 19.63 -6.08
C PHE A 43 -17.54 18.53 -7.06
N VAL A 44 -18.20 17.52 -6.50
CA VAL A 44 -18.91 16.49 -7.26
C VAL A 44 -20.40 16.66 -7.02
N VAL A 45 -21.19 16.61 -8.09
CA VAL A 45 -22.66 16.62 -8.01
C VAL A 45 -23.14 15.19 -8.06
N ILE A 46 -23.78 14.75 -6.98
CA ILE A 46 -24.22 13.37 -6.78
C ILE A 46 -25.74 13.35 -6.64
N ARG A 47 -26.40 12.51 -7.42
CA ARG A 47 -27.78 12.11 -7.13
C ARG A 47 -27.73 10.83 -6.30
N GLY A 48 -28.43 10.79 -5.17
CA GLY A 48 -28.33 9.67 -4.26
C GLY A 48 -29.22 9.80 -3.04
N ARG A 49 -28.79 9.17 -1.96
CA ARG A 49 -29.43 9.25 -0.64
C ARG A 49 -28.38 9.22 0.47
N VAL A 50 -28.68 9.87 1.59
CA VAL A 50 -27.88 9.78 2.82
C VAL A 50 -28.19 8.45 3.52
N ALA A 51 -27.16 7.78 4.04
CA ALA A 51 -27.33 6.57 4.84
C ALA A 51 -28.21 6.84 6.07
N GLY A 52 -29.12 5.92 6.37
CA GLY A 52 -30.11 6.08 7.44
C GLY A 52 -31.33 6.93 7.07
N THR A 53 -31.39 7.49 5.87
CA THR A 53 -32.57 8.20 5.35
C THR A 53 -33.37 7.36 4.37
N THR A 54 -34.65 7.70 4.19
CA THR A 54 -35.55 7.02 3.24
C THR A 54 -35.72 7.80 1.93
N GLU A 55 -35.34 9.07 1.94
CA GLU A 55 -35.40 10.00 0.83
C GLU A 55 -34.47 9.56 -0.28
N GLN A 56 -35.02 9.37 -1.49
CA GLN A 56 -34.26 8.92 -2.65
C GLN A 56 -34.12 10.01 -3.70
N GLY A 57 -33.01 9.95 -4.44
CA GLY A 57 -32.82 10.77 -5.64
C GLY A 57 -32.57 12.24 -5.36
N GLN A 58 -32.24 12.60 -4.12
CA GLN A 58 -31.80 13.95 -3.77
C GLN A 58 -30.47 14.25 -4.46
N VAL A 59 -30.25 15.52 -4.79
CA VAL A 59 -29.03 16.00 -5.44
C VAL A 59 -28.17 16.73 -4.41
N TYR A 60 -26.93 16.27 -4.26
CA TYR A 60 -25.96 16.79 -3.32
C TYR A 60 -24.77 17.38 -4.06
N PHE A 61 -24.29 18.52 -3.57
CA PHE A 61 -23.01 19.10 -3.96
C PHE A 61 -22.01 18.74 -2.88
N VAL A 62 -21.03 17.89 -3.21
CA VAL A 62 -20.04 17.39 -2.27
C VAL A 62 -18.68 18.01 -2.61
N PRO A 63 -18.11 18.87 -1.76
CA PRO A 63 -16.77 19.39 -1.98
C PRO A 63 -15.74 18.27 -2.08
N THR A 64 -14.86 18.33 -3.07
CA THR A 64 -13.88 17.27 -3.34
C THR A 64 -12.85 17.10 -2.20
N ASP A 65 -12.59 18.18 -1.46
CA ASP A 65 -11.72 18.20 -0.27
C ASP A 65 -12.37 17.64 0.99
N ARG A 66 -13.69 17.40 0.97
CA ARG A 66 -14.46 16.82 2.09
C ARG A 66 -14.76 15.34 1.90
N ILE A 67 -14.39 14.74 0.77
CA ILE A 67 -14.50 13.31 0.54
C ILE A 67 -13.35 12.62 1.27
N GLU A 68 -13.70 11.81 2.27
CA GLU A 68 -12.76 11.01 3.06
C GLU A 68 -12.43 9.70 2.34
N THR A 69 -13.47 8.96 1.94
CA THR A 69 -13.33 7.68 1.23
C THR A 69 -14.47 7.47 0.24
N ILE A 70 -14.20 6.61 -0.75
CA ILE A 70 -15.21 6.07 -1.67
C ILE A 70 -15.09 4.56 -1.64
N CYS A 71 -16.19 3.85 -1.47
CA CYS A 71 -16.23 2.39 -1.56
C CYS A 71 -17.25 1.92 -2.59
N ILE A 72 -17.02 0.74 -3.18
CA ILE A 72 -17.99 0.06 -4.04
C ILE A 72 -18.82 -0.84 -3.12
N GLN A 73 -20.09 -0.52 -2.91
CA GLN A 73 -20.97 -1.23 -1.97
C GLN A 73 -21.25 -2.67 -2.44
N ARG A 74 -21.39 -2.86 -3.76
CA ARG A 74 -21.49 -4.18 -4.40
C ARG A 74 -20.30 -4.36 -5.32
N PRO A 75 -19.14 -4.77 -4.78
CA PRO A 75 -17.96 -4.98 -5.60
C PRO A 75 -18.20 -6.13 -6.59
N PRO A 76 -17.67 -6.05 -7.82
CA PRO A 76 -17.67 -7.19 -8.73
C PRO A 76 -16.77 -8.32 -8.21
N LYS A 77 -16.75 -9.45 -8.92
CA LYS A 77 -15.85 -10.56 -8.60
C LYS A 77 -14.39 -10.11 -8.68
N GLU A 78 -13.53 -10.79 -7.93
CA GLU A 78 -12.09 -10.50 -7.83
C GLU A 78 -11.46 -10.37 -9.22
N ASP A 79 -11.51 -11.41 -10.05
CA ASP A 79 -10.90 -11.40 -11.40
C ASP A 79 -11.37 -10.23 -12.29
N GLU A 80 -12.66 -9.87 -12.20
CA GLU A 80 -13.24 -8.76 -12.96
C GLU A 80 -12.73 -7.40 -12.43
N MET A 81 -12.70 -7.25 -11.11
CA MET A 81 -12.15 -6.07 -10.45
C MET A 81 -10.68 -5.88 -10.83
N GLN A 82 -9.88 -6.95 -10.75
CA GLN A 82 -8.47 -6.91 -11.08
C GLN A 82 -8.24 -6.50 -12.54
N LYS A 83 -9.01 -7.09 -13.47
CA LYS A 83 -8.94 -6.75 -14.88
C LYS A 83 -9.22 -5.26 -15.13
N VAL A 84 -10.32 -4.73 -14.59
CA VAL A 84 -10.69 -3.32 -14.77
C VAL A 84 -9.63 -2.39 -14.15
N LEU A 85 -9.12 -2.71 -12.97
CA LEU A 85 -8.09 -1.89 -12.32
C LEU A 85 -6.77 -1.92 -13.10
N ASN A 86 -6.38 -3.07 -13.65
CA ASN A 86 -5.21 -3.18 -14.53
C ASN A 86 -5.37 -2.33 -15.79
N GLU A 87 -6.55 -2.36 -16.43
CA GLU A 87 -6.85 -1.54 -17.60
C GLU A 87 -6.83 -0.04 -17.27
N MET A 88 -7.35 0.35 -16.10
CA MET A 88 -7.44 1.74 -15.68
C MET A 88 -6.08 2.34 -15.26
N PHE A 89 -5.25 1.58 -14.54
CA PHE A 89 -3.97 2.06 -14.02
C PHE A 89 -2.76 1.67 -14.88
N GLY A 90 -2.92 0.77 -15.85
CA GLY A 90 -1.82 0.27 -16.69
C GLY A 90 -0.76 -0.51 -15.91
N LEU A 91 -1.04 -0.87 -14.65
CA LEU A 91 -0.14 -1.56 -13.74
C LEU A 91 -0.83 -2.83 -13.23
N PRO A 92 -0.09 -3.93 -13.01
CA PRO A 92 -0.65 -5.12 -12.39
C PRO A 92 -1.06 -4.82 -10.95
N VAL A 93 -2.36 -4.76 -10.71
CA VAL A 93 -2.98 -4.69 -9.40
C VAL A 93 -3.17 -6.13 -8.90
N SER A 94 -2.81 -6.39 -7.65
CA SER A 94 -3.18 -7.61 -6.94
C SER A 94 -4.18 -7.23 -5.85
N ILE A 95 -5.31 -7.91 -5.84
CA ILE A 95 -6.39 -7.74 -4.85
C ILE A 95 -6.49 -8.92 -3.89
N ALA A 96 -5.59 -9.91 -4.05
CA ALA A 96 -5.33 -10.88 -3.02
C ALA A 96 -4.86 -10.15 -1.76
N PRO A 97 -5.25 -10.62 -0.55
CA PRO A 97 -4.72 -10.07 0.69
C PRO A 97 -3.20 -10.06 0.58
N ALA A 98 -2.57 -8.92 0.88
CA ALA A 98 -1.12 -8.86 0.96
C ALA A 98 -0.69 -9.90 2.00
N VAL A 99 -0.21 -11.05 1.53
CA VAL A 99 0.49 -12.00 2.38
C VAL A 99 1.78 -11.28 2.71
N ILE A 100 1.78 -10.59 3.85
CA ILE A 100 3.02 -10.24 4.51
C ILE A 100 3.59 -11.59 4.90
N GLU A 101 4.39 -12.19 4.01
CA GLU A 101 5.30 -13.24 4.42
C GLU A 101 6.06 -12.63 5.59
N LYS A 102 5.74 -13.08 6.79
CA LYS A 102 6.70 -13.02 7.89
C LYS A 102 7.91 -13.71 7.30
N THR A 103 8.92 -12.93 6.88
CA THR A 103 10.30 -13.37 6.78
C THR A 103 10.60 -14.00 8.13
N SER A 104 10.33 -15.30 8.18
CA SER A 104 10.46 -16.10 9.37
C SER A 104 11.94 -16.17 9.62
N ASP A 105 12.31 -15.79 10.84
CA ASP A 105 13.62 -15.97 11.44
C ASP A 105 14.30 -17.26 10.99
N ASN A 106 15.14 -17.18 9.96
CA ASN A 106 16.20 -18.14 9.76
C ASN A 106 17.35 -17.57 8.92
N LEU A 107 18.13 -16.68 9.54
CA LEU A 107 19.56 -16.64 9.27
C LEU A 107 20.33 -16.70 10.59
N ARG A 108 20.15 -17.79 11.35
CA ARG A 108 21.26 -18.32 12.15
C ARG A 108 22.29 -18.95 11.20
N ALA A 109 22.95 -18.10 10.43
CA ALA A 109 24.26 -18.43 9.87
C ALA A 109 25.27 -17.61 10.66
N THR A 110 25.65 -18.14 11.82
CA THR A 110 26.84 -17.74 12.56
C THR A 110 27.99 -17.57 11.57
N THR A 111 28.40 -16.33 11.28
CA THR A 111 29.68 -16.06 10.64
C THR A 111 30.76 -16.42 11.64
N ILE A 112 31.07 -17.72 11.73
CA ILE A 112 32.36 -18.16 12.22
C ILE A 112 33.34 -17.65 11.16
N MET A 113 34.12 -16.62 11.51
CA MET A 113 35.30 -16.24 10.74
C MET A 113 36.18 -17.48 10.62
N ARG A 114 36.05 -18.19 9.50
CA ARG A 114 36.94 -19.28 9.12
C ARG A 114 38.24 -18.60 8.71
N LEU A 115 39.10 -18.34 9.69
CA LEU A 115 40.46 -17.87 9.46
C LEU A 115 41.08 -18.76 8.39
N SER A 116 41.59 -18.15 7.31
CA SER A 116 42.29 -18.89 6.27
C SER A 116 43.47 -19.66 6.89
N PRO A 117 43.88 -20.81 6.32
CA PRO A 117 45.02 -21.57 6.83
C PRO A 117 46.30 -20.72 6.97
N GLU A 118 46.48 -19.72 6.11
CA GLU A 118 47.60 -18.77 6.19
C GLU A 118 47.59 -17.89 7.45
N ALA A 119 46.42 -17.57 8.01
CA ALA A 119 46.32 -16.76 9.22
C ALA A 119 46.75 -17.54 10.47
N HIS A 120 46.56 -18.88 10.48
CA HIS A 120 47.02 -19.74 11.58
C HIS A 120 48.55 -19.92 11.57
N GLU A 121 49.18 -20.03 10.41
CA GLU A 121 50.65 -20.11 10.29
C GLU A 121 51.34 -18.79 10.68
N ARG A 122 50.76 -17.65 10.31
CA ARG A 122 51.28 -16.32 10.72
C ARG A 122 51.21 -16.10 12.24
N LEU A 123 50.18 -16.59 12.92
CA LEU A 123 50.07 -16.50 14.38
C LEU A 123 51.06 -17.43 15.11
N LYS A 124 51.33 -18.63 14.58
CA LYS A 124 52.34 -19.54 15.16
C LYS A 124 53.77 -18.99 15.02
N SER A 125 54.11 -18.45 13.85
CA SER A 125 55.45 -17.87 13.60
C SER A 125 55.72 -16.62 14.45
N LEU A 126 54.71 -15.78 14.71
CA LEU A 126 54.82 -14.63 15.62
C LEU A 126 54.95 -15.05 17.10
N SER A 127 54.25 -16.11 17.53
CA SER A 127 54.37 -16.65 18.89
C SER A 127 55.72 -17.34 19.16
N ALA A 128 56.32 -17.96 18.14
CA ALA A 128 57.64 -18.60 18.27
C ALA A 128 58.77 -17.56 18.37
N ALA A 129 58.64 -16.44 17.64
CA ALA A 129 59.62 -15.35 17.68
C ALA A 129 59.65 -14.60 19.03
N SER A 130 58.56 -14.60 19.79
CA SER A 130 58.51 -13.94 21.10
C SER A 130 59.03 -14.81 22.28
N LYS A 131 59.33 -16.10 22.06
CA LYS A 131 59.86 -17.00 23.11
C LYS A 131 61.38 -17.20 23.07
N GLN A 132 62.08 -16.59 22.11
CA GLN A 132 63.52 -16.76 21.92
C GLN A 132 64.33 -15.46 22.12
N ALA A 133 63.74 -14.46 22.76
CA ALA A 133 64.41 -13.24 23.20
C ALA A 133 64.16 -13.01 24.70
N ASN A 134 64.61 -13.95 25.53
CA ASN A 134 65.07 -13.59 26.86
C ASN A 134 66.41 -14.30 27.09
N PRO A 135 67.53 -13.57 27.14
CA PRO A 135 68.82 -14.16 27.47
C PRO A 135 68.79 -14.67 28.91
N PRO A 136 69.51 -15.76 29.23
CA PRO A 136 69.68 -16.17 30.61
C PRO A 136 70.61 -15.22 31.36
N THR A 137 70.61 -15.39 32.69
CA THR A 137 71.63 -14.98 33.67
C THR A 137 71.61 -13.52 34.15
N PRO A 138 72.08 -13.23 35.38
CA PRO A 138 73.00 -14.00 36.25
C PRO A 138 72.39 -14.61 37.51
#